data_AF-A0A0D0KHB5-F1
#
_entry.id   AF-A0A0D0KHB5-F1
#
_cell.length_a   1.000
_cell.length_b   1.000
_cell.length_c   1.000
_cell.angle_alpha   90.00
_cell.angle_beta   90.00
_cell.angle_gamma   90.00
#
_symmetry.space_group_name_H-M   'P 1'
#
loop_
_entity.id
_entity.type
_entity.pdbx_description
1 polymer ?
#
loop_
_entity_poly.entity_id
_entity_poly.type
_entity_poly.pdbx_seq_one_letter_code
_entity_poly.pdbx_strand_id
1 'polypeptide(L)'
;MHEATRALRQALVDQGLNLREQGADEWQGEIPLPADLARFYREIGPHDCALETSGNPFFIPSLARLWRLQAGYRWHGVSGERLTDWHDDWLVVADQGGDPFIFEISSGKVLHDRHGAGGWQPSPVFSGLEQMIACLACFDAVWNSAGDDIFLDDFSVNPVHREHLVAALQPLLGERAAARSLAEEFGW
;
A
#
# COMPACT_ATOMS: atom_id res chain seq x y z
N MET A 1 -20.02 4.12 7.00
CA MET A 1 -19.45 3.55 5.76
C MET A 1 -20.23 3.99 4.55
N HIS A 2 -19.57 4.75 3.66
CA HIS A 2 -20.12 5.18 2.37
C HIS A 2 -20.31 3.98 1.42
N GLU A 3 -21.18 4.12 0.41
CA GLU A 3 -21.49 3.05 -0.54
C GLU A 3 -20.26 2.56 -1.31
N ALA A 4 -19.40 3.48 -1.75
CA ALA A 4 -18.15 3.16 -2.43
C ALA A 4 -17.20 2.34 -1.54
N THR A 5 -17.01 2.74 -0.28
CA THR A 5 -16.19 2.01 0.69
C THR A 5 -16.74 0.60 0.96
N ARG A 6 -18.07 0.45 1.03
CA ARG A 6 -18.70 -0.88 1.18
C ARG A 6 -18.44 -1.76 -0.05
N ALA A 7 -18.59 -1.21 -1.25
CA ALA A 7 -18.36 -1.95 -2.49
C ALA A 7 -16.90 -2.38 -2.62
N LEU A 8 -15.95 -1.48 -2.31
CA LEU A 8 -14.53 -1.80 -2.25
C LEU A 8 -14.26 -2.93 -1.26
N ARG A 9 -14.75 -2.81 -0.02
CA ARG A 9 -14.56 -3.85 1.00
C ARG A 9 -15.09 -5.20 0.53
N GLN A 10 -16.27 -5.23 -0.10
CA GLN A 10 -16.84 -6.48 -0.61
C GLN A 10 -15.98 -7.08 -1.72
N ALA A 11 -15.53 -6.27 -2.68
CA ALA A 11 -14.65 -6.74 -3.76
C ALA A 11 -13.35 -7.34 -3.22
N LEU A 12 -12.74 -6.73 -2.20
CA LEU A 12 -11.54 -7.25 -1.55
C LEU A 12 -11.80 -8.58 -0.82
N VAL A 13 -12.97 -8.75 -0.18
CA VAL A 13 -13.37 -10.04 0.41
C VAL A 13 -13.57 -11.10 -0.67
N ASP A 14 -14.22 -10.75 -1.78
CA ASP A 14 -14.47 -11.68 -2.88
C ASP A 14 -13.16 -12.12 -3.57
N GLN A 15 -12.14 -11.25 -3.57
CA GLN A 15 -10.77 -11.56 -3.98
C GLN A 15 -10.00 -12.43 -2.96
N GLY A 16 -10.51 -12.58 -1.73
CA GLY A 16 -9.94 -13.45 -0.71
C GLY A 16 -9.00 -12.75 0.28
N LEU A 17 -8.95 -11.42 0.32
CA LEU A 17 -8.15 -10.69 1.31
C LEU A 17 -8.68 -10.93 2.73
N ASN A 18 -7.76 -11.06 3.69
CA ASN A 18 -8.09 -11.18 5.10
C ASN A 18 -8.48 -9.82 5.69
N LEU A 19 -9.79 -9.52 5.68
CA LEU A 19 -10.33 -8.26 6.20
C LEU A 19 -11.08 -8.45 7.53
N ARG A 20 -10.66 -7.70 8.55
CA ARG A 20 -11.26 -7.64 9.89
C ARG A 20 -11.38 -6.19 10.35
N GLU A 21 -12.57 -5.79 10.78
CA GLU A 21 -12.78 -4.50 11.47
C GLU A 21 -11.86 -4.42 12.69
N GLN A 22 -11.12 -3.32 12.80
CA GLN A 22 -10.14 -3.09 13.85
C GLN A 22 -10.44 -1.79 14.60
N GLY A 23 -10.51 -1.90 15.92
CA GLY A 23 -10.86 -0.80 16.83
C GLY A 23 -9.66 0.09 17.16
N ALA A 24 -9.92 1.33 17.58
CA ALA A 24 -8.85 2.26 17.97
C ALA A 24 -8.06 1.77 19.21
N ASP A 25 -8.64 0.88 20.02
CA ASP A 25 -8.00 0.20 21.13
C ASP A 25 -6.91 -0.80 20.71
N GLU A 26 -6.88 -1.20 19.43
CA GLU A 26 -5.82 -2.04 18.89
C GLU A 26 -4.55 -1.24 18.54
N TRP A 27 -4.65 0.08 18.40
CA TRP A 27 -3.51 0.94 18.08
C TRP A 27 -2.45 0.92 19.19
N GLN A 28 -1.21 0.63 18.81
CA GLN A 28 -0.06 0.51 19.73
C GLN A 28 0.93 1.67 19.60
N GLY A 29 0.55 2.76 18.91
CA GLY A 29 1.46 3.88 18.67
C GLY A 29 1.48 4.92 19.77
N GLU A 30 2.60 5.62 19.85
CA GLU A 30 2.86 6.65 20.87
C GLU A 30 2.23 8.00 20.52
N ILE A 31 1.76 8.16 19.28
CA ILE A 31 0.97 9.31 18.85
C ILE A 31 -0.52 8.96 18.82
N PRO A 32 -1.43 9.94 18.91
CA PRO A 32 -2.84 9.71 18.68
C PRO A 32 -3.08 9.05 17.32
N LEU A 33 -3.96 8.04 17.26
CA LEU A 33 -4.35 7.39 16.01
C LEU A 33 -4.98 8.42 15.06
N PRO A 34 -4.41 8.64 13.85
CA PRO A 34 -5.00 9.56 12.88
C PRO A 34 -6.42 9.13 12.47
N ALA A 35 -7.33 10.11 12.34
CA ALA A 35 -8.74 9.84 12.11
C ALA A 35 -9.02 9.05 10.82
N ASP A 36 -8.25 9.30 9.76
CA ASP A 36 -8.37 8.58 8.49
C ASP A 36 -7.87 7.14 8.59
N LEU A 37 -6.80 6.89 9.35
CA LEU A 37 -6.35 5.52 9.65
C LEU A 37 -7.39 4.79 10.51
N ALA A 38 -7.93 5.43 11.54
CA ALA A 38 -8.99 4.85 12.36
C ALA A 38 -10.22 4.48 11.51
N ARG A 39 -10.60 5.33 10.55
CA ARG A 39 -11.69 5.05 9.62
C ARG A 39 -11.34 3.88 8.69
N PHE A 40 -10.15 3.88 8.09
CA PHE A 40 -9.71 2.85 7.17
C PHE A 40 -9.68 1.45 7.80
N TYR A 41 -9.11 1.33 9.00
CA TYR A 41 -9.04 0.04 9.72
C TYR A 41 -10.38 -0.43 10.28
N ARG A 42 -11.30 0.49 10.60
CA ARG A 42 -12.67 0.13 10.99
C ARG A 42 -13.50 -0.32 9.79
N GLU A 43 -13.40 0.38 8.66
CA GLU A 43 -14.32 0.19 7.53
C GLU A 43 -13.80 -0.81 6.49
N ILE A 44 -12.52 -0.77 6.12
CA ILE A 44 -11.89 -1.76 5.23
C ILE A 44 -11.25 -2.86 6.07
N GLY A 45 -10.37 -2.49 7.00
CA GLY A 45 -9.77 -3.39 7.98
C GLY A 45 -8.83 -4.46 7.41
N PRO A 46 -7.79 -4.12 6.63
CA PRO A 46 -6.79 -5.11 6.24
C PRO A 46 -6.11 -5.70 7.48
N HIS A 47 -5.93 -7.02 7.50
CA HIS A 47 -5.37 -7.73 8.64
C HIS A 47 -4.21 -8.63 8.21
N ASP A 48 -3.03 -8.01 8.13
CA ASP A 48 -1.79 -8.65 7.69
C ASP A 48 -1.91 -9.24 6.27
N CYS A 49 -2.38 -8.42 5.32
CA CYS A 49 -2.56 -8.80 3.94
C CYS A 49 -1.24 -8.75 3.18
N ALA A 50 -0.88 -9.85 2.49
CA ALA A 50 0.13 -9.85 1.45
C ALA A 50 -0.59 -9.89 0.09
N LEU A 51 -0.17 -9.01 -0.83
CA LEU A 51 -0.73 -8.83 -2.16
C LEU A 51 0.39 -9.05 -3.17
N GLU A 52 0.23 -10.04 -4.03
CA GLU A 52 1.29 -10.46 -4.95
C GLU A 52 1.47 -9.45 -6.09
N THR A 53 2.70 -9.33 -6.58
CA THR A 53 3.08 -8.43 -7.68
C THR A 53 4.44 -8.85 -8.25
N SER A 54 4.92 -8.20 -9.30
CA SER A 54 6.30 -8.37 -9.74
C SER A 54 7.28 -7.90 -8.66
N GLY A 55 8.12 -8.82 -8.18
CA GLY A 55 9.11 -8.55 -7.13
C GLY A 55 8.62 -9.00 -5.75
N ASN A 56 8.89 -8.18 -4.72
CA ASN A 56 8.37 -8.45 -3.38
C ASN A 56 6.85 -8.17 -3.33
N PRO A 57 6.06 -8.96 -2.57
CA PRO A 57 4.65 -8.65 -2.35
C PRO A 57 4.47 -7.32 -1.62
N PHE A 58 3.35 -6.66 -1.88
CA PHE A 58 2.91 -5.55 -1.03
C PHE A 58 2.38 -6.11 0.29
N PHE A 59 2.81 -5.55 1.41
CA PHE A 59 2.36 -5.97 2.73
C PHE A 59 1.62 -4.84 3.46
N ILE A 60 0.35 -5.09 3.80
CA ILE A 60 -0.47 -4.18 4.60
C ILE A 60 -0.69 -4.80 5.99
N PRO A 61 -0.08 -4.27 7.06
CA PRO A 61 -0.20 -4.82 8.41
C PRO A 61 -1.61 -4.59 8.98
N SER A 62 -1.92 -5.33 10.03
CA SER A 62 -2.97 -4.97 11.00
C SER A 62 -2.63 -3.68 11.76
N LEU A 63 -3.66 -3.03 12.31
CA LEU A 63 -3.55 -1.80 13.09
C LEU A 63 -2.61 -1.95 14.29
N ALA A 64 -2.66 -3.10 14.97
CA ALA A 64 -1.80 -3.41 16.10
C ALA A 64 -0.31 -3.53 15.73
N ARG A 65 0.01 -3.78 14.45
CA ARG A 65 1.38 -3.94 13.96
C ARG A 65 1.95 -2.67 13.32
N LEU A 66 1.12 -1.70 12.96
CA LEU A 66 1.54 -0.49 12.27
C LEU A 66 2.64 0.29 12.99
N TRP A 67 2.55 0.47 14.31
CA TRP A 67 3.57 1.21 15.04
C TRP A 67 4.92 0.50 15.02
N ARG A 68 4.91 -0.83 15.16
CA ARG A 68 6.12 -1.64 15.05
C ARG A 68 6.73 -1.57 13.65
N LEU A 69 5.92 -1.40 12.61
CA LEU A 69 6.40 -1.25 11.22
C LEU A 69 7.26 0.01 11.01
N GLN A 70 7.17 1.01 11.90
CA GLN A 70 7.99 2.22 11.77
C GLN A 70 9.47 1.98 12.11
N ALA A 71 9.81 0.82 12.70
CA ALA A 71 11.19 0.46 12.97
C ALA A 71 11.99 0.33 11.66
N GLY A 72 13.15 0.99 11.59
CA GLY A 72 13.96 1.12 10.37
C GLY A 72 13.68 2.41 9.59
N TYR A 73 12.58 3.10 9.87
CA TYR A 73 12.20 4.36 9.24
C TYR A 73 12.20 5.51 10.27
N ARG A 74 11.35 5.42 11.28
CA ARG A 74 11.18 6.45 12.30
C ARG A 74 12.24 6.35 13.39
N TRP A 75 12.64 5.13 13.76
CA TRP A 75 13.70 4.86 14.71
C TRP A 75 14.55 3.69 14.24
N HIS A 76 15.79 3.63 14.72
CA HIS A 76 16.70 2.54 14.44
C HIS A 76 16.16 1.24 15.05
N GLY A 77 16.02 0.18 14.25
CA GLY A 77 15.39 -1.08 14.69
C GLY A 77 16.10 -1.83 15.81
N VAL A 78 17.39 -1.54 16.05
CA VAL A 78 18.19 -2.13 17.15
C VAL A 78 18.34 -1.19 18.35
N SER A 79 18.93 -0.01 18.20
CA SER A 79 19.14 0.94 19.31
C SER A 79 17.86 1.62 19.80
N GLY A 80 16.80 1.67 18.97
CA GLY A 80 15.57 2.42 19.28
C GLY A 80 15.72 3.94 19.17
N GLU A 81 16.88 4.44 18.73
CA GLU A 81 17.13 5.87 18.59
C GLU A 81 16.30 6.48 17.45
N ARG A 82 15.78 7.69 17.67
CA ARG A 82 15.02 8.44 16.65
C ARG A 82 15.93 8.78 15.46
N LEU A 83 15.44 8.51 14.25
CA LEU A 83 16.11 8.88 13.00
C LEU A 83 15.66 10.28 12.56
N THR A 84 16.60 11.19 12.32
CA THR A 84 16.31 12.62 12.09
C THR A 84 15.78 12.94 10.69
N ASP A 85 15.99 12.04 9.74
CA ASP A 85 15.60 12.14 8.33
C ASP A 85 14.16 11.67 8.05
N TRP A 86 13.47 11.12 9.07
CA TRP A 86 12.07 10.74 8.97
C TRP A 86 11.15 11.79 9.60
N HIS A 87 10.21 12.33 8.83
CA HIS A 87 9.30 13.37 9.30
C HIS A 87 8.26 12.84 10.31
N ASP A 88 7.85 13.66 11.29
CA ASP A 88 6.86 13.23 12.30
C ASP A 88 5.43 13.08 11.74
N ASP A 89 5.17 13.71 10.59
CA ASP A 89 3.89 13.59 9.86
C ASP A 89 3.78 12.30 9.02
N TRP A 90 4.82 11.48 9.00
CA TRP A 90 4.90 10.28 8.16
C TRP A 90 4.71 9.00 8.98
N LEU A 91 3.75 8.18 8.54
CA LEU A 91 3.50 6.83 9.06
C LEU A 91 3.56 5.81 7.94
N VAL A 92 4.46 4.83 8.04
CA VAL A 92 4.45 3.67 7.14
C VAL A 92 3.17 2.87 7.37
N VAL A 93 2.41 2.66 6.30
CA VAL A 93 1.11 1.96 6.33
C VAL A 93 1.07 0.70 5.49
N ALA A 94 2.07 0.51 4.63
CA ALA A 94 2.37 -0.71 3.93
C ALA A 94 3.85 -0.67 3.51
N ASP A 95 4.42 -1.80 3.09
CA ASP A 95 5.73 -1.82 2.45
C ASP A 95 5.77 -2.80 1.28
N GLN A 96 6.80 -2.65 0.45
CA GLN A 96 7.21 -3.64 -0.53
C GLN A 96 8.68 -3.97 -0.32
N GLY A 97 8.97 -4.94 0.55
CA GLY A 97 10.35 -5.38 0.79
C GLY A 97 11.27 -4.28 1.34
N GLY A 98 10.71 -3.35 2.11
CA GLY A 98 11.44 -2.20 2.66
C GLY A 98 11.17 -0.87 1.94
N ASP A 99 10.49 -0.87 0.80
CA ASP A 99 10.01 0.35 0.14
C ASP A 99 8.67 0.79 0.76
N PRO A 100 8.62 1.90 1.52
CA PRO A 100 7.45 2.23 2.33
C PRO A 100 6.35 2.94 1.52
N PHE A 101 5.11 2.54 1.79
CA PHE A 101 3.94 3.39 1.55
C PHE A 101 3.67 4.20 2.82
N ILE A 102 3.69 5.52 2.68
CA ILE A 102 3.70 6.45 3.81
C ILE A 102 2.40 7.25 3.83
N PHE A 103 1.59 7.09 4.86
CA PHE A 103 0.47 7.98 5.11
C PHE A 103 0.99 9.30 5.70
N GLU A 104 0.79 10.39 4.96
CA GLU A 104 1.09 11.75 5.40
C GLU A 104 -0.11 12.31 6.15
N ILE A 105 0.01 12.47 7.47
CA ILE A 105 -1.12 12.77 8.36
C ILE A 105 -1.77 14.11 7.99
N SER A 106 -0.98 15.13 7.65
CA SER A 106 -1.48 16.47 7.36
C SER A 106 -2.30 16.55 6.07
N SER A 107 -1.97 15.74 5.06
CA SER A 107 -2.62 15.79 3.74
C SER A 107 -3.62 14.65 3.50
N GLY A 108 -3.51 13.56 4.25
CA GLY A 108 -4.30 12.33 4.07
C GLY A 108 -3.87 11.49 2.86
N LYS A 109 -2.82 11.91 2.14
CA LYS A 109 -2.30 11.19 0.97
C LYS A 109 -1.38 10.04 1.39
N VAL A 110 -1.16 9.12 0.47
CA VAL A 110 -0.14 8.09 0.59
C VAL A 110 1.01 8.41 -0.35
N LEU A 111 2.20 8.55 0.22
CA LEU A 111 3.46 8.74 -0.48
C LEU A 111 4.17 7.40 -0.67
N HIS A 112 5.16 7.37 -1.56
CA HIS A 112 6.07 6.24 -1.74
C HIS A 112 7.50 6.74 -1.92
N ASP A 113 8.45 5.94 -1.49
CA ASP A 113 9.89 6.11 -1.75
C ASP A 113 10.59 4.76 -1.77
N ARG A 114 11.84 4.73 -2.22
CA ARG A 114 12.67 3.51 -2.25
C ARG A 114 13.74 3.56 -1.17
N HIS A 115 13.87 2.47 -0.42
CA HIS A 115 14.94 2.36 0.56
C HIS A 115 16.31 2.34 -0.13
N GLY A 116 17.35 2.76 0.60
CA GLY A 116 18.72 2.73 0.09
C GLY A 116 19.10 3.85 -0.88
N ALA A 117 18.21 4.82 -1.15
CA ALA A 117 18.47 5.97 -2.02
C ALA A 117 19.34 7.09 -1.39
N GLY A 118 19.87 6.88 -0.17
CA GLY A 118 20.73 7.82 0.55
C GLY A 118 20.00 8.80 1.47
N GLY A 119 18.70 9.04 1.26
CA GLY A 119 17.82 9.81 2.15
C GLY A 119 16.38 9.81 1.64
N TRP A 120 15.43 10.07 2.52
CA TRP A 120 13.99 10.03 2.20
C TRP A 120 13.52 11.28 1.45
N GLN A 121 12.96 11.07 0.26
CA GLN A 121 12.31 12.07 -0.58
C GLN A 121 10.99 11.51 -1.14
N PRO A 122 10.05 11.09 -0.27
CA PRO A 122 8.82 10.45 -0.70
C PRO A 122 7.94 11.39 -1.51
N SER A 123 7.28 10.82 -2.52
CA SER A 123 6.38 11.55 -3.41
C SER A 123 4.95 11.00 -3.34
N PRO A 124 3.90 11.82 -3.49
CA PRO A 124 2.52 11.34 -3.46
C PRO A 124 2.23 10.35 -4.58
N VAL A 125 1.67 9.19 -4.24
CA VAL A 125 1.25 8.15 -5.20
C VAL A 125 -0.25 7.92 -5.16
N PHE A 126 -0.87 7.96 -3.97
CA PHE A 126 -2.32 7.83 -3.83
C PHE A 126 -2.93 9.02 -3.09
N SER A 127 -4.15 9.36 -3.49
CA SER A 127 -4.98 10.37 -2.82
C SER A 127 -5.44 9.98 -1.41
N GLY A 128 -5.33 8.69 -1.05
CA GLY A 128 -5.61 8.18 0.28
C GLY A 128 -5.57 6.65 0.38
N LEU A 129 -5.82 6.13 1.58
CA LEU A 129 -5.68 4.71 1.93
C LEU A 129 -6.62 3.77 1.14
N GLU A 130 -7.85 4.21 0.85
CA GLU A 130 -8.82 3.41 0.07
C GLU A 130 -8.36 3.25 -1.39
N GLN A 131 -7.84 4.33 -2.01
CA GLN A 131 -7.28 4.25 -3.37
C GLN A 131 -6.02 3.38 -3.40
N MET A 132 -5.16 3.47 -2.37
CA MET A 132 -3.98 2.61 -2.24
C MET A 132 -4.39 1.13 -2.26
N ILE A 133 -5.20 0.66 -1.31
CA ILE A 133 -5.54 -0.78 -1.25
C ILE A 133 -6.29 -1.25 -2.50
N ALA A 134 -7.15 -0.41 -3.09
CA ALA A 134 -7.83 -0.74 -4.34
C ALA A 134 -6.84 -0.95 -5.49
N CYS A 135 -5.83 -0.07 -5.62
CA CYS A 135 -4.81 -0.21 -6.65
C CYS A 135 -3.93 -1.44 -6.40
N LEU A 136 -3.44 -1.65 -5.17
CA LEU A 136 -2.61 -2.81 -4.83
C LEU A 136 -3.36 -4.14 -5.04
N ALA A 137 -4.68 -4.16 -4.80
CA ALA A 137 -5.52 -5.31 -5.12
C ALA A 137 -5.64 -5.57 -6.63
N CYS A 138 -5.56 -4.55 -7.49
CA CYS A 138 -5.49 -4.76 -8.94
C CYS A 138 -4.19 -5.45 -9.35
N PHE A 139 -3.05 -5.10 -8.76
CA PHE A 139 -1.78 -5.80 -9.00
C PHE A 139 -1.90 -7.29 -8.65
N ASP A 140 -2.39 -7.59 -7.46
CA ASP A 140 -2.59 -8.96 -6.99
C ASP A 140 -3.56 -9.75 -7.89
N ALA A 141 -4.68 -9.15 -8.27
CA ALA A 141 -5.66 -9.81 -9.13
C ALA A 141 -5.08 -10.15 -10.51
N VAL A 142 -4.34 -9.22 -11.11
CA VAL A 142 -3.72 -9.45 -12.43
C VAL A 142 -2.62 -10.50 -12.30
N TRP A 143 -1.75 -10.40 -11.30
CA TRP A 143 -0.70 -11.39 -11.01
C TRP A 143 -1.28 -12.81 -10.90
N ASN A 144 -2.30 -12.98 -10.06
CA ASN A 144 -2.94 -14.26 -9.83
C ASN A 144 -3.68 -14.78 -11.08
N SER A 145 -4.13 -13.89 -11.97
CA SER A 145 -4.78 -14.29 -13.24
C SER A 145 -3.80 -14.67 -14.35
N ALA A 146 -2.57 -14.13 -14.30
CA ALA A 146 -1.57 -14.31 -15.34
C ALA A 146 -0.94 -15.72 -15.32
N GLY A 147 -0.82 -16.33 -14.15
CA GLY A 147 -0.20 -17.64 -13.98
C GLY A 147 1.22 -17.68 -14.55
N ASP A 148 1.57 -18.75 -15.26
CA ASP A 148 2.91 -18.93 -15.85
C ASP A 148 3.23 -17.95 -17.00
N ASP A 149 2.23 -17.20 -17.49
CA ASP A 149 2.38 -16.25 -18.62
C ASP A 149 2.74 -14.82 -18.15
N ILE A 150 3.00 -14.62 -16.85
CA ILE A 150 3.29 -13.31 -16.28
C ILE A 150 4.59 -12.69 -16.81
N PHE A 151 5.61 -13.51 -17.10
CA PHE A 151 6.91 -13.05 -17.60
C PHE A 151 7.19 -13.59 -19.00
N LEU A 152 7.89 -12.79 -19.79
CA LEU A 152 8.54 -13.24 -21.01
C LEU A 152 9.88 -13.92 -20.70
N ASP A 153 10.50 -14.51 -21.72
CA ASP A 153 11.80 -15.20 -21.60
C ASP A 153 12.95 -14.31 -21.10
N ASP A 154 12.82 -12.98 -21.24
CA ASP A 154 13.79 -12.00 -20.74
C ASP A 154 13.48 -11.49 -19.33
N PHE A 155 12.54 -12.13 -18.63
CA PHE A 155 12.04 -11.78 -17.30
C PHE A 155 11.32 -10.43 -17.22
N SER A 156 11.02 -9.78 -18.35
CA SER A 156 10.11 -8.64 -18.36
C SER A 156 8.66 -9.09 -18.16
N VAL A 157 7.84 -8.26 -17.51
CA VAL A 157 6.40 -8.51 -17.38
C VAL A 157 5.79 -8.53 -18.79
N ASN A 158 5.00 -9.56 -19.07
CA ASN A 158 4.33 -9.71 -20.35
C ASN A 158 3.43 -8.48 -20.62
N PRO A 159 3.61 -7.76 -21.75
CA PRO A 159 2.87 -6.55 -22.06
C PRO A 159 1.34 -6.73 -22.07
N VAL A 160 0.84 -7.95 -22.30
CA VAL A 160 -0.59 -8.27 -22.23
C VAL A 160 -1.11 -8.07 -20.80
N HIS A 161 -0.43 -8.62 -19.80
CA HIS A 161 -0.83 -8.50 -18.39
C HIS A 161 -0.59 -7.09 -17.86
N ARG A 162 0.48 -6.43 -18.32
CA ARG A 162 0.70 -5.00 -18.06
C ARG A 162 -0.48 -4.15 -18.55
N GLU A 163 -0.96 -4.34 -19.78
CA GLU A 163 -2.09 -3.57 -20.29
C GLU A 163 -3.41 -3.92 -19.60
N HIS A 164 -3.59 -5.16 -19.12
CA HIS A 164 -4.70 -5.53 -18.24
C HIS A 164 -4.66 -4.78 -16.91
N LEU A 165 -3.48 -4.70 -16.27
CA LEU A 165 -3.29 -3.93 -15.06
C LEU A 165 -3.59 -2.44 -15.28
N VAL A 166 -3.05 -1.84 -16.34
CA VAL A 166 -3.32 -0.43 -16.67
C VAL A 166 -4.81 -0.18 -16.87
N ALA A 167 -5.54 -1.11 -17.52
CA ALA A 167 -6.98 -1.00 -17.69
C ALA A 167 -7.75 -1.09 -16.35
N ALA A 168 -7.30 -1.95 -15.42
CA ALA A 168 -7.89 -2.08 -14.08
C ALA A 168 -7.62 -0.87 -13.18
N LEU A 169 -6.43 -0.26 -13.29
CA LEU A 169 -6.03 0.92 -12.50
C LEU A 169 -6.68 2.22 -12.99
N GLN A 170 -6.93 2.35 -14.30
CA GLN A 170 -7.49 3.57 -14.90
C GLN A 170 -8.75 4.11 -14.20
N PRO A 171 -9.80 3.33 -13.90
CA PRO A 171 -10.99 3.85 -13.20
C PRO A 171 -10.70 4.32 -11.77
N LEU A 172 -9.63 3.82 -11.13
CA LEU A 172 -9.24 4.21 -9.78
C LEU A 172 -8.42 5.50 -9.77
N LEU A 173 -7.60 5.72 -10.80
CA LEU A 173 -6.70 6.87 -10.92
C LEU A 173 -7.23 7.99 -11.82
N GLY A 174 -8.36 7.75 -12.51
CA GLY A 174 -9.02 8.71 -13.41
C GLY A 174 -8.39 8.82 -14.80
N GLU A 175 -7.07 8.67 -14.92
CA GLU A 175 -6.34 8.82 -16.17
C GLU A 175 -5.47 7.60 -16.52
N ARG A 176 -5.45 7.23 -17.80
CA ARG A 176 -4.61 6.13 -18.29
C ARG A 176 -3.11 6.41 -18.12
N ALA A 177 -2.69 7.67 -18.23
CA ALA A 177 -1.30 8.06 -18.03
C ALA A 177 -0.86 7.78 -16.58
N ALA A 178 -1.68 8.16 -15.59
CA ALA A 178 -1.43 7.85 -14.19
C ALA A 178 -1.37 6.34 -13.92
N ALA A 179 -2.29 5.56 -14.53
CA ALA A 179 -2.27 4.10 -14.44
C ALA A 179 -0.99 3.46 -15.00
N ARG A 180 -0.48 3.99 -16.12
CA ARG A 180 0.80 3.54 -16.70
C ARG A 180 1.98 3.89 -15.81
N SER A 181 2.05 5.13 -15.33
CA SER A 181 3.12 5.55 -14.44
C SER A 181 3.15 4.75 -13.14
N LEU A 182 1.98 4.40 -12.59
CA LEU A 182 1.90 3.54 -11.41
C LEU A 182 2.38 2.11 -11.70
N ALA A 183 1.99 1.53 -12.83
CA ALA A 183 2.48 0.21 -13.25
C ALA A 183 4.01 0.21 -13.41
N GLU A 184 4.57 1.23 -14.09
CA GLU A 184 6.01 1.40 -14.29
C GLU A 184 6.79 1.54 -12.99
N GLU A 185 6.25 2.31 -12.03
CA GLU A 185 6.88 2.50 -10.72
C GLU A 185 7.11 1.17 -9.99
N PHE A 186 6.20 0.21 -10.16
CA PHE A 186 6.25 -1.11 -9.52
C PHE A 186 6.73 -2.24 -10.44
N GLY A 187 7.37 -1.91 -11.57
CA GLY A 187 8.05 -2.88 -12.42
C GLY A 187 7.16 -3.63 -13.42
N TRP A 188 5.98 -3.09 -13.74
CA TRP A 188 5.06 -3.62 -14.75
C TRP A 188 5.17 -2.92 -16.11
#